data_AF-A0A7Z9SDR8-F1
#
_entry.id   AF-A0A7Z9SDR8-F1
#
_cell.length_a   1.000
_cell.length_b   1.000
_cell.length_c   1.000
_cell.angle_alpha   90.00
_cell.angle_beta   90.00
_cell.angle_gamma   90.00
#
_symmetry.space_group_name_H-M   'P 1'
#
loop_
_entity.id
_entity.type
_entity.pdbx_description
1 polymer ?
#
loop_
_entity_poly.entity_id
_entity_poly.type
_entity_poly.pdbx_seq_one_letter_code
_entity_poly.pdbx_strand_id
1 'polypeptide(L)'
;HLYQDYTNVEEVQFVSITVDPAVDNEEILKQYANANGVDDDRWQFLTSDIDAIKDLKKNGFMLYADELPRGHAIKFVLIDPKGRIRKYYDGTDKASIAVLRNDLNNLVKEIRS
;
A
#
# COMPACT_ATOMS: atom_id res chain seq x y z
N HIS A 1 6.79 12.19 -6.23
CA HIS A 1 5.92 10.99 -6.10
C HIS A 1 5.97 10.54 -4.65
N LEU A 2 4.88 10.00 -4.06
CA LEU A 2 4.86 9.67 -2.62
C LEU A 2 6.06 8.81 -2.18
N TYR A 3 6.40 7.75 -2.92
CA TYR A 3 7.59 6.90 -2.66
C TYR A 3 8.92 7.67 -2.61
N GLN A 4 9.13 8.63 -3.51
CA GLN A 4 10.35 9.45 -3.58
C GLN A 4 10.43 10.46 -2.43
N ASP A 5 9.29 10.89 -1.89
CA ASP A 5 9.26 11.81 -0.75
C ASP A 5 9.87 11.17 0.52
N TYR A 6 10.05 9.84 0.54
CA TYR A 6 10.53 9.04 1.69
C TYR A 6 11.79 8.21 1.41
N THR A 7 12.63 8.57 0.44
CA THR A 7 13.86 7.81 0.09
C THR A 7 14.81 7.56 1.26
N ASN A 8 14.85 8.46 2.26
CA ASN A 8 15.75 8.36 3.41
C ASN A 8 14.99 8.30 4.75
N VAL A 9 13.81 7.69 4.75
CA VAL A 9 13.01 7.51 5.97
C VAL A 9 12.86 6.01 6.21
N GLU A 10 13.82 5.45 6.95
CA GLU A 10 13.96 4.01 7.19
C GLU A 10 12.73 3.37 7.85
N GLU A 11 11.94 4.16 8.58
CA GLU A 11 10.70 3.70 9.21
C GLU A 11 9.54 3.50 8.23
N VAL A 12 9.66 3.97 6.99
CA VAL A 12 8.59 3.95 5.99
C VAL A 12 8.83 2.87 4.95
N GLN A 13 7.87 1.94 4.87
CA GLN A 13 7.80 0.92 3.84
C GLN A 13 6.47 1.03 3.08
N PHE A 14 6.52 0.78 1.78
CA PHE A 14 5.38 0.70 0.88
C PHE A 14 5.12 -0.76 0.52
N VAL A 15 3.84 -1.13 0.49
CA VAL A 15 3.41 -2.45 0.04
C VAL A 15 2.24 -2.28 -0.91
N SER A 16 2.36 -2.83 -2.10
CA SER A 16 1.27 -2.91 -3.09
C SER A 16 0.88 -4.37 -3.25
N ILE A 17 -0.39 -4.67 -3.02
CA ILE A 17 -0.92 -6.03 -3.18
C ILE A 17 -1.82 -5.99 -4.42
N THR A 18 -1.54 -6.85 -5.40
CA THR A 18 -2.44 -6.97 -6.55
C THR A 18 -3.81 -7.44 -6.10
N VAL A 19 -4.83 -7.09 -6.88
CA VAL A 19 -6.18 -7.63 -6.73
C VAL A 19 -6.62 -8.45 -7.93
N ASP A 20 -5.75 -8.59 -8.94
CA ASP A 20 -5.92 -9.49 -10.09
C ASP A 20 -4.73 -10.47 -10.18
N PRO A 21 -4.61 -11.40 -9.23
CA PRO A 21 -3.49 -12.35 -9.18
C PRO A 21 -3.47 -13.36 -10.34
N ALA A 22 -4.56 -13.46 -11.12
CA ALA A 22 -4.59 -14.32 -12.31
C ALA A 22 -3.73 -13.75 -13.45
N VAL A 23 -3.58 -12.43 -13.48
CA VAL A 23 -2.73 -11.70 -14.43
C VAL A 23 -1.41 -11.32 -13.77
N ASP A 24 -1.46 -10.78 -12.56
CA ASP A 24 -0.30 -10.18 -11.88
C ASP A 24 0.53 -11.23 -11.12
N ASN A 25 1.35 -11.97 -11.87
CA ASN A 25 2.39 -12.81 -11.31
C ASN A 25 3.63 -12.01 -10.89
N GLU A 26 4.59 -12.68 -10.23
CA GLU A 26 5.82 -12.06 -9.72
C GLU A 26 6.64 -11.33 -10.80
N GLU A 27 6.72 -11.90 -12.01
CA GLU A 27 7.47 -11.30 -13.12
C GLU A 27 6.80 -10.00 -13.59
N ILE A 28 5.48 -10.01 -13.76
CA ILE A 28 4.70 -8.84 -14.17
C ILE A 28 4.76 -7.75 -13.10
N LEU A 29 4.63 -8.11 -11.83
CA LEU A 29 4.76 -7.16 -10.72
C LEU A 29 6.15 -6.55 -10.64
N LYS A 30 7.21 -7.32 -10.90
CA LYS A 30 8.58 -6.80 -10.96
C LYS A 30 8.78 -5.84 -12.11
N GLN A 31 8.24 -6.15 -13.29
CA GLN A 31 8.26 -5.23 -14.44
C GLN A 31 7.50 -3.93 -14.13
N TYR A 32 6.33 -4.05 -13.48
CA TYR A 32 5.53 -2.90 -13.05
C TYR A 32 6.27 -2.03 -12.03
N ALA A 33 6.92 -2.62 -11.03
CA ALA A 33 7.72 -1.91 -10.04
C ALA A 33 8.86 -1.11 -10.71
N ASN A 34 9.63 -1.77 -11.60
CA ASN A 34 10.71 -1.14 -12.35
C ASN A 34 10.20 0.04 -13.20
N ALA A 35 9.07 -0.14 -13.90
CA ALA A 35 8.46 0.91 -14.72
C ALA A 35 7.99 2.12 -13.89
N ASN A 36 7.69 1.93 -12.60
CA ASN A 36 7.33 3.00 -11.66
C ASN A 36 8.54 3.58 -10.91
N GLY A 37 9.77 3.19 -11.27
CA GLY A 37 11.00 3.71 -10.69
C GLY A 37 11.29 3.19 -9.29
N VAL A 38 10.81 1.99 -8.96
CA VAL A 38 11.19 1.29 -7.72
C VAL A 38 12.52 0.59 -7.96
N ASP A 39 13.51 0.93 -7.14
CA ASP A 39 14.91 0.56 -7.29
C ASP A 39 15.53 0.02 -5.99
N ASP A 40 14.74 -0.11 -4.93
CA ASP A 40 15.16 -0.62 -3.63
C ASP A 40 14.06 -1.46 -2.94
N ASP A 41 14.36 -1.97 -1.75
CA ASP A 41 13.48 -2.87 -1.00
C ASP A 41 12.39 -2.14 -0.19
N ARG A 42 12.31 -0.81 -0.23
CA ARG A 42 11.31 -0.04 0.54
C ARG A 42 9.91 -0.16 -0.06
N TRP A 43 9.75 -0.56 -1.32
CA TRP A 43 8.45 -0.78 -1.94
C TRP A 43 8.30 -2.20 -2.48
N GLN A 44 7.53 -3.02 -1.78
CA GLN A 44 7.27 -4.41 -2.13
C GLN A 44 5.96 -4.56 -2.88
N PHE A 45 5.93 -5.45 -3.88
CA PHE A 45 4.75 -5.79 -4.67
C PHE A 45 4.42 -7.26 -4.44
N LEU A 46 3.22 -7.55 -3.97
CA LEU A 46 2.81 -8.87 -3.49
C LEU A 46 1.64 -9.42 -4.31
N THR A 47 1.65 -10.73 -4.50
CA THR A 47 0.56 -11.52 -5.10
C THR A 47 0.35 -12.80 -4.28
N SER A 48 -0.85 -13.38 -4.38
CA SER A 48 -1.25 -14.65 -3.76
C SER A 48 -2.47 -15.19 -4.49
N ASP A 49 -3.00 -16.34 -4.10
CA ASP A 49 -4.33 -16.76 -4.52
C ASP A 49 -5.41 -15.71 -4.16
N ILE A 50 -6.46 -15.66 -4.99
CA ILE A 50 -7.53 -14.65 -4.87
C ILE A 50 -8.30 -14.76 -3.55
N ASP A 51 -8.40 -15.95 -2.96
CA ASP A 51 -9.12 -16.15 -1.71
C ASP A 51 -8.35 -15.57 -0.52
N ALA A 52 -7.03 -15.76 -0.47
CA ALA A 52 -6.14 -15.11 0.50
C ALA A 52 -6.15 -13.57 0.36
N ILE A 53 -6.14 -13.05 -0.86
CA ILE A 53 -6.23 -11.59 -1.10
C ILE A 53 -7.59 -11.04 -0.62
N LYS A 54 -8.69 -11.75 -0.89
CA LYS A 54 -10.03 -11.37 -0.42
C LYS A 54 -10.12 -11.41 1.10
N ASP A 55 -9.58 -12.45 1.72
CA ASP A 55 -9.52 -12.58 3.18
C ASP A 55 -8.71 -11.44 3.80
N LEU A 56 -7.50 -11.17 3.31
CA LEU A 56 -6.67 -10.06 3.78
C LEU A 56 -7.38 -8.72 3.62
N LYS A 57 -8.00 -8.46 2.47
CA LYS A 57 -8.71 -7.21 2.22
C LYS A 57 -9.89 -7.03 3.17
N LYS A 58 -10.68 -8.10 3.41
CA LYS A 58 -11.88 -8.07 4.24
C LYS A 58 -11.57 -8.09 5.74
N ASN A 59 -10.75 -9.02 6.18
CA ASN A 59 -10.51 -9.30 7.59
C ASN A 59 -9.24 -8.63 8.12
N GLY A 60 -8.23 -8.41 7.27
CA GLY A 60 -7.02 -7.67 7.64
C GLY A 60 -7.24 -6.16 7.52
N PHE A 61 -7.65 -5.68 6.35
CA PHE A 61 -7.81 -4.26 6.08
C PHE A 61 -9.23 -3.72 6.28
N MET A 62 -10.20 -4.55 6.67
CA MET A 62 -11.58 -4.12 6.90
C MET A 62 -12.19 -3.37 5.69
N LEU A 63 -11.81 -3.76 4.48
CA LEU A 63 -12.28 -3.19 3.21
C LEU A 63 -13.19 -4.18 2.47
N TYR A 64 -14.16 -3.66 1.72
CA TYR A 64 -15.05 -4.48 0.92
C TYR A 64 -14.30 -5.21 -0.21
N ALA A 65 -14.38 -6.54 -0.26
CA ALA A 65 -13.59 -7.39 -1.15
C ALA A 65 -14.39 -8.22 -2.14
N ASP A 66 -15.71 -8.32 -1.95
CA ASP A 66 -16.55 -9.31 -2.65
C ASP A 66 -16.66 -9.05 -4.16
N GLU A 67 -16.40 -7.82 -4.61
CA GLU A 67 -16.42 -7.43 -6.02
C GLU A 67 -15.07 -7.51 -6.74
N LEU A 68 -13.98 -7.96 -6.08
CA LEU A 68 -12.69 -8.10 -6.76
C LEU A 68 -12.74 -9.13 -7.91
N PRO A 69 -12.09 -8.87 -9.06
CA PRO A 69 -11.25 -7.70 -9.40
C PRO A 69 -12.02 -6.53 -10.07
N ARG A 70 -13.35 -6.46 -10.01
CA ARG A 70 -14.11 -5.36 -10.65
C ARG A 70 -14.28 -4.15 -9.73
N GLY A 71 -14.40 -4.36 -8.42
CA GLY A 71 -14.53 -3.33 -7.40
C GLY A 71 -13.17 -2.79 -6.92
N HIS A 72 -12.57 -1.86 -7.66
CA HIS A 72 -11.32 -1.20 -7.28
C HIS A 72 -11.57 0.18 -6.68
N ALA A 73 -11.48 0.27 -5.36
CA ALA A 73 -11.16 1.55 -4.74
C ALA A 73 -9.65 1.61 -4.54
N ILE A 74 -8.97 2.58 -5.17
CA ILE A 74 -7.55 2.84 -4.91
C ILE A 74 -7.47 3.48 -3.53
N LYS A 75 -7.12 2.67 -2.52
CA LYS A 75 -6.99 3.12 -1.13
C LYS A 75 -5.57 2.92 -0.65
N PHE A 76 -5.04 3.91 0.04
CA PHE A 76 -3.88 3.74 0.91
C PHE A 76 -4.37 3.42 2.32
N VAL A 77 -3.68 2.49 2.98
CA VAL A 77 -3.91 2.14 4.39
C VAL A 77 -2.63 2.47 5.14
N LEU A 78 -2.70 3.38 6.11
CA LEU A 78 -1.56 3.67 6.98
C LEU A 78 -1.60 2.70 8.16
N ILE A 79 -0.54 1.90 8.30
CA ILE A 79 -0.38 0.89 9.35
C ILE A 79 0.82 1.29 10.20
N ASP A 80 0.69 1.23 11.52
CA ASP A 80 1.78 1.53 12.45
C ASP A 80 2.68 0.30 12.74
N PRO A 81 3.84 0.47 13.39
CA PRO A 81 4.75 -0.65 13.70
C PRO A 81 4.16 -1.74 14.61
N LYS A 82 3.00 -1.50 15.24
CA LYS A 82 2.27 -2.49 16.04
C LYS A 82 1.23 -3.24 15.20
N GLY A 83 1.23 -3.06 13.89
CA GLY A 83 0.29 -3.69 12.95
C GLY A 83 -1.11 -3.08 13.00
N ARG A 84 -1.27 -1.87 13.56
CA ARG A 84 -2.60 -1.25 13.70
C ARG A 84 -2.87 -0.31 12.56
N ILE A 85 -4.06 -0.42 11.98
CA ILE A 85 -4.53 0.53 10.99
C ILE A 85 -4.80 1.86 11.67
N ARG A 86 -4.07 2.90 11.24
CA ARG A 86 -4.25 4.27 11.71
C ARG A 86 -5.37 4.95 10.96
N LYS A 87 -5.40 4.81 9.62
CA LYS A 87 -6.37 5.49 8.74
C LYS A 87 -6.34 4.96 7.30
N TYR A 88 -7.42 5.23 6.58
CA TYR A 88 -7.57 4.99 5.14
C TYR A 88 -7.58 6.30 4.36
N TYR A 89 -7.00 6.30 3.17
CA TYR A 89 -6.91 7.46 2.30
C TYR A 89 -7.33 7.10 0.88
N ASP A 90 -7.89 8.07 0.17
CA ASP A 90 -8.21 7.92 -1.23
C ASP A 90 -6.96 8.19 -2.08
N GLY A 91 -6.50 7.17 -2.81
CA GLY A 91 -5.29 7.28 -3.63
C GLY A 91 -5.45 8.14 -4.87
N THR A 92 -6.69 8.51 -5.23
CA THR A 92 -6.99 9.34 -6.41
C THR A 92 -7.22 10.81 -6.06
N ASP A 93 -7.43 11.12 -4.79
CA ASP A 93 -7.68 12.47 -4.31
C ASP A 93 -6.41 13.13 -3.75
N LYS A 94 -6.03 14.27 -4.33
CA LYS A 94 -4.83 15.02 -3.93
C LYS A 94 -4.90 15.52 -2.49
N ALA A 95 -6.09 15.91 -2.02
CA ALA A 95 -6.25 16.37 -0.64
C ALA A 95 -6.04 15.21 0.35
N SER A 96 -6.60 14.04 0.06
CA SER A 96 -6.39 12.83 0.84
C SER A 96 -4.92 12.42 0.91
N ILE A 97 -4.19 12.49 -0.21
CA ILE A 97 -2.74 12.23 -0.23
C ILE A 97 -1.95 13.27 0.58
N ALA A 98 -2.37 14.54 0.60
CA ALA A 98 -1.73 15.54 1.46
C ALA A 98 -1.92 15.22 2.95
N VAL A 99 -3.11 14.77 3.33
CA VAL A 99 -3.40 14.31 4.70
C VAL A 99 -2.58 13.06 5.05
N LEU A 100 -2.46 12.09 4.13
CA LEU A 100 -1.60 10.91 4.30
C LEU A 100 -0.16 11.30 4.62
N ARG A 101 0.44 12.22 3.86
CA ARG A 101 1.80 12.70 4.12
C ARG A 101 1.95 13.30 5.51
N ASN A 102 0.99 14.13 5.92
CA ASN A 102 1.03 14.74 7.25
C ASN A 102 0.95 13.69 8.37
N ASP A 103 0.02 12.75 8.25
CA ASP A 103 -0.17 11.69 9.25
C ASP A 103 1.04 10.76 9.30
N LEU A 104 1.61 10.40 8.15
CA LEU A 104 2.84 9.61 8.05
C LEU A 104 4.04 10.32 8.69
N ASN A 105 4.22 11.62 8.45
CA ASN A 105 5.29 12.40 9.06
C ASN A 105 5.15 12.51 10.58
N ASN A 106 3.92 12.61 11.09
CA ASN A 106 3.67 12.60 12.53
C ASN A 106 3.97 11.23 13.14
N LEU A 107 3.58 10.15 12.47
CA LEU A 107 3.89 8.80 12.93
C LEU A 107 5.40 8.54 12.98
N VAL A 108 6.15 8.98 11.97
CA VAL A 108 7.63 8.86 11.98
C VAL A 108 8.24 9.64 13.16
N LYS A 109 7.73 10.84 13.46
CA LYS A 109 8.16 11.60 14.65
C LYS A 109 7.83 10.86 15.96
N GLU A 110 6.64 10.26 16.06
CA GLU A 110 6.24 9.45 17.21
C GLU A 110 7.19 8.26 17.42
N ILE A 111 7.63 7.60 16.33
CA ILE A 111 8.55 6.45 16.38
C ILE A 111 9.97 6.85 16.82
N ARG A 112 10.44 8.03 16.39
CA ARG A 112 11.80 8.53 16.68
C ARG A 112 11.94 9.17 18.05
N SER A 113 10.83 9.45 18.74
CA SER A 113 10.80 10.09 20.06
C SER A 113 10.99 9.06 21.18
#